data_AF-A0A939KT51-F1
#
_entry.id   AF-A0A939KT51-F1
#
_cell.length_a   1.000
_cell.length_b   1.000
_cell.length_c   1.000
_cell.angle_alpha   90.00
_cell.angle_beta   90.00
_cell.angle_gamma   90.00
#
_symmetry.space_group_name_H-M   'P 1'
#
loop_
_entity.id
_entity.type
_entity.pdbx_description
1 polymer ?
#
loop_
_entity_poly.entity_id
_entity_poly.type
_entity_poly.pdbx_seq_one_letter_code
_entity_poly.pdbx_strand_id
1 'polypeptide(L)' 'MHPLGMDIVAEGVEVAQQLSQLRELKCEYGQGYFFSKPTDSIAASKLLAKMPQW' A
#
# COMPACT_ATOMS: atom_id res chain seq x y z
N MET A 1 -10.17 11.84 -10.53
CA MET A 1 -9.49 12.83 -11.38
C MET A 1 -8.52 13.56 -10.48
N HIS A 2 -7.21 13.34 -10.65
CA HIS A 2 -6.20 14.07 -9.87
C HIS A 2 -5.98 15.44 -10.50
N PRO A 3 -6.31 16.54 -9.79
CA PRO A 3 -6.21 17.89 -10.34
C PRO A 3 -4.79 18.27 -10.80
N LEU A 4 -3.79 17.57 -10.27
CA LEU A 4 -2.37 17.84 -10.49
C LEU A 4 -1.65 16.76 -11.32
N GLY A 5 -2.35 15.73 -11.78
CA GLY A 5 -1.74 14.62 -12.53
C GLY A 5 -0.68 13.82 -11.75
N MET A 6 -0.77 13.84 -10.42
CA MET A 6 0.13 13.11 -9.52
C MET A 6 -0.55 11.86 -8.99
N ASP A 7 0.24 10.82 -8.73
CA ASP A 7 -0.22 9.62 -8.03
C ASP A 7 -0.35 9.88 -6.53
N ILE A 8 -1.27 9.16 -5.89
CA ILE A 8 -1.53 9.30 -4.46
C ILE A 8 -1.11 8.02 -3.74
N VAL A 9 -0.41 8.19 -2.60
CA VAL A 9 -0.15 7.12 -1.63
C VAL A 9 -1.00 7.38 -0.40
N ALA A 10 -1.94 6.47 -0.09
CA ALA A 10 -2.69 6.50 1.15
C ALA A 10 -1.93 5.75 2.26
N GLU A 11 -1.50 6.47 3.29
CA GLU A 11 -0.78 5.90 4.44
C GLU A 11 -1.73 5.48 5.57
N GLY A 12 -1.31 4.50 6.38
CA GLY A 12 -2.05 4.03 7.56
C GLY A 12 -3.10 2.96 7.28
N VAL A 13 -2.95 2.15 6.24
CA VAL A 13 -3.84 1.00 6.00
C VAL A 13 -3.57 -0.13 7.01
N GLU A 14 -4.54 -0.42 7.86
CA GLU A 14 -4.45 -1.42 8.94
C GLU A 14 -5.41 -2.59 8.75
N VAL A 15 -6.56 -2.37 8.08
CA VAL A 15 -7.59 -3.40 7.89
C VAL A 15 -8.11 -3.47 6.44
N ALA A 16 -8.61 -4.65 6.05
CA ALA A 16 -9.08 -4.91 4.68
C ALA A 16 -10.18 -3.95 4.20
N GLN A 17 -11.03 -3.46 5.12
CA GLN A 17 -12.07 -2.49 4.78
C GLN A 17 -11.50 -1.17 4.25
N GLN A 18 -10.38 -0.68 4.80
CA GLN A 18 -9.73 0.54 4.34
C GLN A 18 -9.15 0.33 2.93
N LEU A 19 -8.53 -0.84 2.68
CA LEU A 19 -8.05 -1.20 1.34
C LEU A 19 -9.19 -1.21 0.31
N SER A 20 -10.35 -1.79 0.66
CA SER A 20 -11.52 -1.77 -0.22
C SER A 20 -11.99 -0.34 -0.55
N GLN A 21 -12.04 0.54 0.45
CA GLN A 21 -12.40 1.95 0.24
C GLN A 21 -11.39 2.67 -0.67
N LEU A 22 -10.09 2.45 -0.50
CA LEU A 22 -9.07 3.03 -1.36
C LEU A 22 -9.20 2.58 -2.81
N ARG A 23 -9.54 1.30 -3.05
CA ARG A 23 -9.82 0.76 -4.39
C ARG A 23 -11.05 1.41 -5.01
N GLU A 24 -12.12 1.61 -4.26
CA GLU A 24 -13.33 2.31 -4.73
C GLU A 24 -13.06 3.77 -5.10
N LEU A 25 -12.21 4.43 -4.32
CA LEU A 25 -11.74 5.80 -4.57
C LEU A 25 -10.73 5.89 -5.72
N LYS A 26 -10.32 4.74 -6.29
CA LYS A 26 -9.28 4.64 -7.33
C LYS A 26 -7.95 5.25 -6.90
N CYS A 27 -7.60 5.13 -5.62
CA CYS A 27 -6.28 5.48 -5.13
C CYS A 27 -5.26 4.45 -5.63
N GLU A 28 -4.14 4.92 -6.17
CA GLU A 28 -3.15 4.08 -6.87
C GLU A 28 -2.34 3.22 -5.89
N TYR A 29 -1.97 3.81 -4.74
CA TYR A 29 -1.02 3.19 -3.82
C TYR A 29 -1.50 3.29 -2.38
N GLY A 30 -1.13 2.27 -1.58
CA GLY A 30 -1.40 2.21 -0.16
C GLY A 30 -0.18 1.74 0.63
N GLN A 31 0.00 2.30 1.82
CA GLN A 31 1.02 1.89 2.78
C GLN A 31 0.39 1.70 4.15
N GLY A 32 0.77 0.64 4.85
CA GLY A 32 0.34 0.42 6.22
C GLY A 32 0.57 -1.00 6.71
N TYR A 33 0.27 -1.22 7.99
CA TYR A 33 0.54 -2.47 8.69
C TYR A 33 -0.29 -3.65 8.18
N PHE A 34 -1.38 -3.39 7.47
CA PHE A 34 -2.13 -4.40 6.72
C PHE A 34 -1.22 -5.15 5.74
N PHE A 35 -0.31 -4.43 5.07
CA PHE A 35 0.65 -5.00 4.12
C PHE A 35 1.94 -5.42 4.82
N SER A 36 2.56 -4.50 5.55
CA SER A 36 3.82 -4.79 6.24
C SER A 36 4.11 -3.74 7.29
N LYS A 37 4.77 -4.16 8.37
CA LYS A 37 5.40 -3.22 9.31
C LYS A 37 6.70 -2.69 8.70
N PRO A 38 7.17 -1.49 9.10
CA PRO A 38 8.52 -1.05 8.82
C PRO A 38 9.52 -2.14 9.19
N THR A 39 10.44 -2.42 8.27
CA THR A 39 11.32 -3.57 8.38
C THR A 39 12.70 -3.23 7.83
N ASP A 40 13.70 -4.01 8.21
CA ASP A 40 15.08 -3.81 7.76
C ASP A 40 15.27 -4.18 6.28
N SER A 41 16.45 -3.85 5.74
CA SER A 41 16.76 -4.10 4.34
C SER A 41 16.75 -5.59 3.96
N ILE A 42 17.08 -6.49 4.88
CA ILE A 42 17.11 -7.93 4.62
C ILE A 42 15.68 -8.46 4.50
N ALA A 43 14.82 -8.09 5.43
CA ALA A 43 13.42 -8.46 5.42
C ALA A 43 12.67 -7.84 4.24
N ALA A 44 12.93 -6.57 3.91
CA ALA A 44 12.39 -5.92 2.72
C ALA A 44 12.81 -6.65 1.43
N SER A 45 14.10 -7.03 1.31
CA SER A 45 14.59 -7.79 0.15
C SER A 45 13.88 -9.13 0.00
N LYS A 46 13.63 -9.83 1.11
CA LYS A 46 12.86 -11.09 1.11
C LYS A 46 11.41 -10.88 0.74
N LEU A 47 10.80 -9.77 1.17
CA LEU A 47 9.42 -9.44 0.81
C LEU A 47 9.29 -9.18 -0.70
N LEU A 48 10.21 -8.40 -1.28
CA LEU A 48 10.25 -8.13 -2.72
C LEU A 48 10.41 -9.42 -3.53
N ALA A 49 11.28 -10.34 -3.10
CA ALA A 49 11.51 -11.62 -3.78
C ALA A 49 10.27 -12.54 -3.80
N LYS A 50 9.32 -12.36 -2.88
CA LYS A 50 8.08 -13.15 -2.82
C LYS A 50 6.98 -12.65 -3.75
N MET A 51 7.10 -11.43 -4.29
CA MET A 51 6.07 -10.77 -5.11
C MET A 51 4.65 -10.90 -4.50
N PRO A 52 4.43 -10.37 -3.28
CA PRO A 52 3.15 -10.53 -2.61
C PRO A 52 2.02 -9.85 -3.39
N GLN A 53 0.85 -10.50 -3.43
CA GLN A 53 -0.39 -9.92 -3.95
C GLN A 53 -1.33 -9.60 -2.79
N TRP A 54 -1.82 -8.36 -2.77
CA TRP A 54 -2.69 -7.79 -1.75
C TRP A 54 -3.99 -7.33 -2.39
#